data_AF-A0A6J6JWU9-F1
#
_entry.id   AF-A0A6J6JWU9-F1
#
_cell.length_a   1.000
_cell.length_b   1.000
_cell.length_c   1.000
_cell.angle_alpha   90.00
_cell.angle_beta   90.00
_cell.angle_gamma   90.00
#
_symmetry.space_group_name_H-M   'P 1'
#
loop_
_entity.id
_entity.type
_entity.pdbx_description
1 polymer ?
#
loop_
_entity_poly.entity_id
_entity_poly.type
_entity_poly.pdbx_seq_one_letter_code
_entity_poly.pdbx_strand_id
1 'polypeptide(L)'
;MWIPERLLPLKNLASAQQPMLAASTVRQVVALVGAGLPATQAKNMTQEKINQFSPLQAQQFEFIWGLAFQIGGPITLTLERLAEVFDRQQKNLSEIQLAFAGPQATARLVSWLPLAALALAQLVGMNPFGAITGSIAGLVSVLLGLGLLAVGQRWSKRLLEKADSKALDPGAFIDAVLIGLQAGLPLRKSEAAAKEHFKVVFQQEVTEKDIAVIKSVAELARDSGAALTKILAAEADQLREQERYEISEKIARLGIRLLIPLGVAVLPAFILIAIVPIAISLLSNGQL
;
A
#
# COMPACT_ATOMS: atom_id res chain seq x y z
N MET A 1 -1.24 13.73 27.91
CA MET A 1 -1.47 14.41 26.61
C MET A 1 -0.29 14.11 25.67
N TRP A 2 -0.27 12.92 25.06
CA TRP A 2 0.58 12.59 23.91
C TRP A 2 -0.10 11.43 23.19
N ILE A 3 -0.96 11.79 22.23
CA ILE A 3 -1.74 10.85 21.43
C ILE A 3 -1.03 10.73 20.09
N PRO A 4 -0.36 9.62 19.76
CA PRO A 4 -0.06 9.33 18.38
C PRO A 4 -1.26 8.58 17.80
N GLU A 5 -2.25 9.34 17.33
CA GLU A 5 -3.29 8.91 16.36
C GLU A 5 -2.67 8.45 15.01
N ARG A 6 -1.37 8.14 14.99
CA ARG A 6 -0.50 8.12 13.81
C ARG A 6 0.12 6.74 13.52
N LEU A 7 -0.43 5.68 14.12
CA LEU A 7 0.02 4.29 13.92
C LEU A 7 -0.88 3.45 13.00
N LEU A 8 -1.95 4.03 12.46
CA LEU A 8 -2.40 3.61 11.13
C LEU A 8 -1.69 4.52 10.12
N PRO A 9 -1.45 4.07 8.87
CA PRO A 9 -1.26 5.00 7.76
C PRO A 9 -2.58 5.76 7.46
N LEU A 10 -3.23 6.33 8.49
CA LEU A 10 -4.26 7.36 8.37
C LEU A 10 -3.61 8.76 8.35
N LYS A 11 -2.32 8.86 8.03
CA LYS A 11 -1.69 10.17 7.76
C LYS A 11 -2.07 10.75 6.40
N ASN A 12 -3.00 10.13 5.68
CA ASN A 12 -3.93 10.94 4.95
C ASN A 12 -5.30 10.25 4.89
N LEU A 13 -6.32 10.82 5.54
CA LEU A 13 -7.68 10.64 5.05
C LEU A 13 -7.83 11.27 3.64
N ALA A 14 -6.99 12.26 3.31
CA ALA A 14 -6.79 12.75 1.95
C ALA A 14 -6.15 11.73 0.98
N SER A 15 -5.38 10.73 1.43
CA SER A 15 -4.77 9.64 0.62
C SER A 15 -5.45 8.30 0.79
N ALA A 16 -6.38 8.17 1.74
CA ALA A 16 -7.44 7.18 1.65
C ALA A 16 -8.45 7.59 0.57
N GLN A 17 -8.59 8.90 0.30
CA GLN A 17 -9.40 9.45 -0.80
C GLN A 17 -8.67 9.54 -2.16
N GLN A 18 -7.35 9.77 -2.20
CA GLN A 18 -6.55 9.77 -3.45
C GLN A 18 -6.73 8.53 -4.36
N PRO A 19 -6.81 7.28 -3.85
CA PRO A 19 -6.95 6.12 -4.72
C PRO A 19 -8.36 5.94 -5.29
N MET A 20 -9.42 6.30 -4.55
CA MET A 20 -10.77 6.41 -5.13
C MET A 20 -10.85 7.54 -6.16
N LEU A 21 -10.10 8.63 -5.94
CA LEU A 21 -10.02 9.75 -6.87
C LEU A 21 -9.45 9.32 -8.22
N ALA A 22 -8.40 8.50 -8.28
CA ALA A 22 -7.80 8.08 -9.54
C ALA A 22 -8.78 7.29 -10.42
N ALA A 23 -9.34 6.18 -9.91
CA ALA A 23 -10.27 5.34 -10.67
C ALA A 23 -11.55 6.11 -11.07
N SER A 24 -12.11 6.91 -10.16
CA SER A 24 -13.30 7.73 -10.45
C SER A 24 -13.02 8.85 -11.46
N THR A 25 -11.84 9.47 -11.41
CA THR A 25 -11.43 10.51 -12.38
C THR A 25 -11.22 9.89 -13.76
N VAL A 26 -10.56 8.74 -13.87
CA VAL A 26 -10.42 8.03 -15.14
C VAL A 26 -11.79 7.64 -15.70
N ARG A 27 -12.70 7.11 -14.88
CA ARG A 27 -14.09 6.85 -15.29
C ARG A 27 -14.83 8.12 -15.71
N GLN A 28 -14.57 9.25 -15.07
CA GLN A 28 -15.15 10.53 -15.47
C GLN A 28 -14.64 10.94 -16.86
N VAL A 29 -13.35 10.76 -17.16
CA VAL A 29 -12.80 10.99 -18.50
C VAL A 29 -13.48 10.08 -19.53
N VAL A 30 -13.61 8.78 -19.25
CA VAL A 30 -14.33 7.83 -20.10
C VAL A 30 -15.76 8.29 -20.36
N ALA A 31 -16.50 8.68 -19.31
CA ALA A 31 -17.89 9.13 -19.42
C ALA A 31 -18.01 10.40 -20.29
N LEU A 32 -17.10 11.36 -20.15
CA LEU A 32 -17.07 12.57 -20.97
C LEU A 32 -16.80 12.25 -22.45
N VAL A 33 -15.83 11.37 -22.73
CA VAL A 33 -15.53 10.93 -24.11
C VAL A 33 -16.71 10.15 -24.70
N GLY A 34 -17.33 9.26 -23.91
CA GLY A 34 -18.53 8.52 -24.30
C GLY A 34 -19.74 9.42 -24.57
N ALA A 35 -19.82 10.58 -23.91
CA ALA A 35 -20.82 11.62 -24.17
C ALA A 35 -20.52 12.46 -25.43
N GLY A 36 -19.44 12.16 -26.15
CA GLY A 36 -19.08 12.81 -27.41
C GLY A 36 -18.09 13.98 -27.28
N LEU A 37 -17.53 14.23 -26.09
CA LEU A 37 -16.47 15.25 -25.97
C LEU A 37 -15.16 14.74 -26.60
N PRO A 38 -14.39 15.60 -27.28
CA PRO A 38 -13.03 15.30 -27.68
C PRO A 38 -12.18 14.86 -26.47
N ALA A 39 -11.36 13.83 -26.66
CA ALA A 39 -10.55 13.24 -25.58
C ALA A 39 -9.67 14.29 -24.85
N THR A 40 -8.98 15.14 -25.60
CA THR A 40 -8.14 16.21 -25.02
C THR A 40 -8.94 17.18 -24.17
N GLN A 41 -10.17 17.53 -24.60
CA GLN A 41 -11.06 18.39 -23.82
C GLN A 41 -11.52 17.69 -22.53
N ALA A 42 -11.90 16.41 -22.60
CA ALA A 42 -12.27 15.61 -21.42
C ALA A 42 -11.12 15.50 -20.40
N LYS A 43 -9.87 15.29 -20.85
CA LYS A 43 -8.68 15.31 -19.99
C LYS A 43 -8.51 16.68 -19.33
N ASN A 44 -8.57 17.77 -20.10
CA ASN A 44 -8.43 19.13 -19.57
C ASN A 44 -9.47 19.47 -18.48
N MET A 45 -10.73 19.05 -18.66
CA MET A 45 -11.79 19.26 -17.66
C MET A 45 -11.57 18.51 -16.35
N THR A 46 -10.72 17.48 -16.36
CA THR A 46 -10.40 16.68 -15.17
C THR A 46 -8.96 16.89 -14.67
N GLN A 47 -8.22 17.82 -15.28
CA GLN A 47 -6.78 18.00 -15.04
C GLN A 47 -6.45 18.31 -13.58
N GLU A 48 -7.27 19.11 -12.88
CA GLU A 48 -7.05 19.38 -11.45
C GLU A 48 -7.11 18.11 -10.59
N LYS A 49 -7.97 17.15 -10.95
CA LYS A 49 -8.06 15.85 -10.26
C LYS A 49 -6.91 14.94 -10.66
N ILE A 50 -6.52 14.94 -11.93
CA ILE A 50 -5.35 14.18 -12.42
C ILE A 50 -4.07 14.64 -11.72
N ASN A 51 -3.91 15.94 -11.46
CA ASN A 51 -2.76 16.51 -10.75
C ASN A 51 -2.64 16.02 -9.29
N GLN A 52 -3.69 15.40 -8.74
CA GLN A 52 -3.71 14.83 -7.39
C GLN A 52 -3.36 13.34 -7.38
N PHE A 53 -3.11 12.74 -8.53
CA PHE A 53 -2.70 11.33 -8.62
C PHE A 53 -1.35 11.12 -7.94
N SER A 54 -1.15 9.92 -7.37
CA SER A 54 0.19 9.53 -6.95
C SER A 54 1.14 9.47 -8.16
N PRO A 55 2.47 9.61 -7.97
CA PRO A 55 3.42 9.58 -9.10
C PRO A 55 3.30 8.35 -9.99
N LEU A 56 3.04 7.17 -9.40
CA LEU A 56 2.85 5.92 -10.15
C LEU A 56 1.53 5.94 -10.95
N GLN A 57 0.43 6.39 -10.35
CA GLN A 57 -0.86 6.52 -11.04
C GLN A 57 -0.79 7.53 -12.18
N ALA A 58 -0.09 8.65 -11.99
CA ALA A 58 0.15 9.64 -13.04
C ALA A 58 0.95 9.02 -14.20
N GLN A 59 2.01 8.27 -13.92
CA GLN A 59 2.77 7.55 -14.94
C GLN A 59 1.93 6.50 -15.67
N GLN A 60 1.15 5.69 -14.94
CA GLN A 60 0.28 4.67 -15.55
C GLN A 60 -0.80 5.30 -16.44
N PHE A 61 -1.39 6.42 -15.99
CA PHE A 61 -2.35 7.18 -16.79
C PHE A 61 -1.70 7.76 -18.05
N GLU A 62 -0.56 8.44 -17.93
CA GLU A 62 0.13 9.01 -19.10
C GLU A 62 0.64 7.93 -20.07
N PHE A 63 1.08 6.78 -19.58
CA PHE A 63 1.47 5.64 -20.41
C PHE A 63 0.32 5.14 -21.28
N ILE A 64 -0.83 4.90 -20.66
CA ILE A 64 -2.02 4.41 -21.35
C ILE A 64 -2.61 5.48 -22.28
N TRP A 65 -2.77 6.70 -21.77
CA TRP A 65 -3.29 7.85 -22.50
C TRP A 65 -2.42 8.19 -23.71
N GLY A 66 -1.12 8.35 -23.47
CA GLY A 66 -0.13 8.75 -24.46
C GLY A 66 -0.04 7.75 -25.59
N LEU A 67 0.05 6.46 -25.27
CA LEU A 67 0.06 5.42 -26.28
C LEU A 67 -1.24 5.40 -27.08
N ALA A 68 -2.40 5.30 -26.43
CA ALA A 68 -3.68 5.25 -27.11
C ALA A 68 -3.91 6.47 -28.03
N PHE A 69 -3.49 7.67 -27.62
CA PHE A 69 -3.58 8.87 -28.45
C PHE A 69 -2.59 8.84 -29.62
N GLN A 70 -1.35 8.39 -29.40
CA GLN A 70 -0.29 8.34 -30.41
C GLN A 70 -0.62 7.38 -31.55
N ILE A 71 -1.20 6.22 -31.23
CA ILE A 71 -1.53 5.18 -32.23
C ILE A 71 -3.01 5.16 -32.65
N GLY A 72 -3.83 6.07 -32.12
CA GLY A 72 -5.27 6.13 -32.42
C GLY A 72 -6.06 4.93 -31.88
N GLY A 73 -5.63 4.37 -30.77
CA GLY A 73 -6.29 3.23 -30.11
C GLY A 73 -7.60 3.59 -29.39
N PRO A 74 -8.37 2.58 -28.96
CA PRO A 74 -9.67 2.77 -28.32
C PRO A 74 -9.52 3.34 -26.91
N ILE A 75 -9.47 4.68 -26.80
CA ILE A 75 -9.18 5.37 -25.54
C ILE A 75 -10.19 5.04 -24.43
N THR A 76 -11.47 4.88 -24.75
CA THR A 76 -12.51 4.56 -23.77
C THR A 76 -12.29 3.18 -23.15
N LEU A 77 -12.18 2.14 -24.00
CA LEU A 77 -11.92 0.76 -23.56
C LEU A 77 -10.63 0.65 -22.73
N THR A 78 -9.59 1.36 -23.15
CA THR A 78 -8.29 1.29 -22.49
C THR A 78 -8.30 2.00 -21.14
N LEU A 79 -8.95 3.17 -21.05
CA LEU A 79 -9.10 3.90 -19.79
C LEU A 79 -10.07 3.20 -18.83
N GLU A 80 -11.10 2.51 -19.32
CA GLU A 80 -11.95 1.64 -18.49
C GLU A 80 -11.12 0.57 -17.80
N ARG A 81 -10.26 -0.12 -18.57
CA ARG A 81 -9.35 -1.13 -18.03
C ARG A 81 -8.34 -0.54 -17.03
N LEU A 82 -7.81 0.66 -17.29
CA LEU A 82 -6.96 1.35 -16.33
C LEU A 82 -7.71 1.71 -15.03
N ALA A 83 -8.98 2.12 -15.12
CA ALA A 83 -9.79 2.38 -13.94
C ALA A 83 -10.02 1.11 -13.10
N GLU A 84 -10.21 -0.04 -13.75
CA GLU A 84 -10.25 -1.34 -13.05
C GLU A 84 -8.92 -1.65 -12.35
N VAL A 85 -7.78 -1.37 -12.98
CA VAL A 85 -6.46 -1.54 -12.36
C VAL A 85 -6.33 -0.66 -11.11
N PHE A 86 -6.74 0.61 -11.18
CA PHE A 86 -6.74 1.51 -10.02
C PHE A 86 -7.70 1.04 -8.91
N ASP A 87 -8.88 0.51 -9.25
CA ASP A 87 -9.78 -0.10 -8.26
C ASP A 87 -9.16 -1.32 -7.58
N ARG A 88 -8.49 -2.20 -8.35
CA ARG A 88 -7.80 -3.37 -7.80
C ARG A 88 -6.68 -2.95 -6.86
N GLN A 89 -5.86 -1.98 -7.23
CA GLN A 89 -4.83 -1.40 -6.36
C GLN A 89 -5.44 -0.87 -5.04
N GLN A 90 -6.59 -0.19 -5.11
CA GLN A 90 -7.26 0.32 -3.91
C GLN A 90 -7.80 -0.79 -3.01
N LYS A 91 -8.36 -1.86 -3.60
CA LYS A 91 -8.81 -3.04 -2.84
C LYS A 91 -7.65 -3.68 -2.10
N ASN A 92 -6.49 -3.83 -2.75
CA ASN A 92 -5.29 -4.37 -2.12
C ASN A 92 -4.84 -3.51 -0.92
N LEU A 93 -4.88 -2.17 -1.04
CA LEU A 93 -4.56 -1.27 0.09
C LEU A 93 -5.54 -1.42 1.26
N SER A 94 -6.81 -1.67 0.95
CA SER A 94 -7.85 -1.88 1.98
C SER A 94 -7.68 -3.24 2.66
N GLU A 95 -7.30 -4.28 1.93
CA GLU A 95 -6.97 -5.61 2.47
C GLU A 95 -5.78 -5.56 3.44
N ILE A 96 -4.73 -4.80 3.09
CA ILE A 96 -3.60 -4.47 3.98
C ILE A 96 -4.14 -3.88 5.30
N GLN A 97 -4.98 -2.84 5.23
CA GLN A 97 -5.51 -2.17 6.42
C GLN A 97 -6.35 -3.12 7.30
N LEU A 98 -7.20 -3.94 6.68
CA LEU A 98 -8.04 -4.90 7.38
C LEU A 98 -7.20 -5.98 8.08
N ALA A 99 -6.20 -6.54 7.39
CA ALA A 99 -5.34 -7.58 7.93
C ALA A 99 -4.53 -7.10 9.16
N PHE A 100 -4.17 -5.81 9.21
CA PHE A 100 -3.40 -5.25 10.31
C PHE A 100 -4.24 -4.64 11.44
N ALA A 101 -5.56 -4.51 11.27
CA ALA A 101 -6.43 -3.92 12.29
C ALA A 101 -6.42 -4.73 13.61
N GLY A 102 -6.46 -6.06 13.53
CA GLY A 102 -6.48 -6.96 14.69
C GLY A 102 -5.19 -6.88 15.54
N PRO A 103 -4.01 -7.14 14.97
CA PRO A 103 -2.74 -7.02 15.69
C PRO A 103 -2.50 -5.64 16.29
N GLN A 104 -2.94 -4.56 15.62
CA GLN A 104 -2.81 -3.20 16.13
C GLN A 104 -3.80 -2.85 17.24
N ALA A 105 -5.02 -3.38 17.21
CA ALA A 105 -6.01 -3.13 18.25
C ALA A 105 -5.53 -3.69 19.60
N THR A 106 -5.06 -4.95 19.59
CA THR A 106 -4.52 -5.61 20.79
C THR A 106 -3.24 -4.93 21.30
N ALA A 107 -2.33 -4.58 20.40
CA ALA A 107 -1.15 -3.75 20.69
C ALA A 107 -1.48 -2.49 21.47
N ARG A 108 -2.49 -1.75 21.02
CA ARG A 108 -2.90 -0.50 21.65
C ARG A 108 -3.40 -0.76 23.07
N LEU A 109 -4.27 -1.74 23.26
CA LEU A 109 -4.76 -2.09 24.59
C LEU A 109 -3.62 -2.42 25.56
N VAL A 110 -2.68 -3.28 25.15
CA VAL A 110 -1.53 -3.65 26.00
C VAL A 110 -0.60 -2.46 26.22
N SER A 111 -0.41 -1.57 25.24
CA SER A 111 0.44 -0.38 25.40
C SER A 111 -0.10 0.66 26.39
N TRP A 112 -1.41 0.65 26.69
CA TRP A 112 -2.01 1.49 27.73
C TRP A 112 -1.98 0.84 29.12
N LEU A 113 -1.72 -0.47 29.19
CA LEU A 113 -1.69 -1.23 30.44
C LEU A 113 -0.65 -0.72 31.46
N PRO A 114 0.58 -0.30 31.10
CA PRO A 114 1.52 0.30 32.05
C PRO A 114 0.97 1.56 32.73
N LEU A 115 0.29 2.42 31.98
CA LEU A 115 -0.33 3.64 32.51
C LEU A 115 -1.48 3.31 33.45
N ALA A 116 -2.33 2.35 33.08
CA ALA A 116 -3.42 1.88 33.93
C ALA A 116 -2.88 1.26 35.24
N ALA A 117 -1.81 0.45 35.15
CA ALA A 117 -1.16 -0.15 36.32
C ALA A 117 -0.58 0.90 37.26
N LEU A 118 0.11 1.92 36.74
CA LEU A 118 0.62 3.04 37.54
C LEU A 118 -0.49 3.85 38.20
N ALA A 119 -1.59 4.11 37.48
CA ALA A 119 -2.74 4.83 38.01
C ALA A 119 -3.40 4.06 39.16
N LEU A 120 -3.63 2.75 38.98
CA LEU A 120 -4.17 1.88 40.03
C LEU A 120 -3.23 1.81 41.24
N ALA A 121 -1.93 1.68 41.01
CA ALA A 121 -0.95 1.66 42.10
C ALA A 121 -0.92 2.98 42.89
N GLN A 122 -1.06 4.12 42.21
CA GLN A 122 -1.19 5.41 42.88
C GLN A 122 -2.47 5.49 43.72
N LEU A 123 -3.60 4.99 43.22
CA LEU A 123 -4.87 4.97 43.95
C LEU A 123 -4.85 4.05 45.17
N VAL A 124 -4.13 2.94 45.10
CA VAL A 124 -3.91 2.04 46.25
C VAL A 124 -2.99 2.66 47.31
N GLY A 125 -2.28 3.75 46.99
CA GLY A 125 -1.37 4.44 47.90
C GLY A 125 0.09 3.97 47.81
N MET A 126 0.43 3.15 46.82
CA MET A 126 1.83 2.72 46.59
C MET A 126 2.73 3.84 46.04
N ASN A 127 2.21 5.04 45.79
CA ASN A 127 2.96 6.23 45.36
C ASN A 127 4.10 6.02 44.31
N PRO A 128 3.86 5.29 43.19
CA PRO A 128 4.90 5.03 42.19
C PRO A 128 5.46 6.31 41.55
N PHE A 129 4.66 7.37 41.45
CA PHE A 129 5.14 8.65 40.93
C PHE A 129 6.24 9.26 41.80
N GLY A 130 6.12 9.14 43.13
CA GLY A 130 7.18 9.53 44.06
C GLY A 130 8.46 8.71 43.89
N ALA A 131 8.35 7.41 43.61
CA ALA A 131 9.51 6.56 43.32
C ALA A 131 10.20 6.93 42.01
N ILE A 132 9.45 7.34 40.98
CA ILE A 132 9.99 7.77 39.68
C ILE A 132 10.75 9.09 39.82
N THR A 133 10.22 10.06 40.56
CA THR A 133 10.85 11.39 40.71
C THR A 133 11.92 11.42 41.81
N GLY A 134 11.79 10.58 42.83
CA GLY A 134 12.67 10.52 43.99
C GLY A 134 13.84 9.55 43.85
N SER A 135 13.80 8.58 42.92
CA SER A 135 14.86 7.58 42.74
C SER A 135 15.44 7.60 41.32
N ILE A 136 16.78 7.68 41.22
CA ILE A 136 17.51 7.57 39.95
C ILE A 136 17.19 6.23 39.27
N ALA A 137 17.08 5.14 40.03
CA ALA A 137 16.73 3.82 39.49
C ALA A 137 15.32 3.80 38.89
N GLY A 138 14.36 4.49 39.52
CA GLY A 138 12.99 4.64 39.02
C GLY A 138 12.95 5.41 37.70
N LEU A 139 13.64 6.57 37.65
CA LEU A 139 13.70 7.39 36.45
C LEU A 139 14.38 6.66 35.28
N VAL A 140 15.52 6.00 35.52
CA VAL A 140 16.24 5.22 34.49
C VAL A 140 15.37 4.08 33.96
N SER A 141 14.64 3.36 34.82
CA SER A 141 13.74 2.28 34.40
C SER A 141 12.65 2.78 33.45
N VAL A 142 11.98 3.90 33.78
CA VAL A 142 10.95 4.49 32.94
C VAL A 142 11.51 4.97 31.60
N LEU A 143 12.67 5.63 31.59
CA LEU A 143 13.32 6.06 30.36
C LEU A 143 13.69 4.88 29.44
N LEU A 144 14.22 3.80 30.00
CA LEU A 144 14.51 2.57 29.24
C LEU A 144 13.24 1.94 28.67
N GLY A 145 12.17 1.89 29.46
CA GLY A 145 10.88 1.37 29.01
C GLY A 145 10.27 2.21 27.87
N LEU A 146 10.32 3.54 27.99
CA LEU A 146 9.89 4.45 26.90
C LEU A 146 10.76 4.29 25.65
N GLY A 147 12.07 4.10 25.81
CA GLY A 147 12.99 3.80 24.71
C GLY A 147 12.63 2.50 23.99
N LEU A 148 12.34 1.43 24.73
CA LEU A 148 11.88 0.16 24.19
C LEU A 148 10.57 0.31 23.40
N LEU A 149 9.58 1.04 23.93
CA LEU A 149 8.32 1.32 23.23
C LEU A 149 8.57 2.10 21.93
N ALA A 150 9.45 3.11 21.95
CA ALA A 150 9.79 3.90 20.77
C ALA A 150 10.47 3.03 19.68
N VAL A 151 11.37 2.13 20.09
CA VAL A 151 12.01 1.16 19.18
C VAL A 151 10.98 0.20 18.59
N GLY A 152 10.09 -0.36 19.42
CA GLY A 152 9.00 -1.24 18.97
C GLY A 152 8.08 -0.56 17.96
N GLN A 153 7.64 0.67 18.25
CA GLN A 153 6.81 1.45 17.31
C GLN A 153 7.53 1.72 15.99
N ARG A 154 8.82 2.07 16.03
CA ARG A 154 9.62 2.34 14.83
C ARG A 154 9.86 1.07 14.00
N TRP A 155 10.04 -0.08 14.64
CA TRP A 155 10.15 -1.37 13.98
C TRP A 155 8.84 -1.75 13.29
N SER A 156 7.70 -1.66 13.99
CA SER A 156 6.38 -1.92 13.40
C SER A 156 6.07 -1.01 12.21
N LYS A 157 6.40 0.29 12.32
CA LYS A 157 6.22 1.24 11.21
C LYS A 157 7.05 0.85 9.99
N ARG A 158 8.30 0.42 10.18
CA ARG A 158 9.18 -0.04 9.09
C ARG A 158 8.69 -1.32 8.42
N LEU A 159 8.08 -2.24 9.19
CA LEU A 159 7.48 -3.45 8.61
C LEU A 159 6.28 -3.12 7.72
N LEU A 160 5.46 -2.14 8.14
CA LEU A 160 4.32 -1.66 7.35
C LEU A 160 4.75 -0.86 6.12
N GLU A 161 5.75 0.02 6.23
CA GLU A 161 6.28 0.78 5.08
C GLU A 161 6.89 -0.14 4.02
N LYS A 162 7.53 -1.24 4.41
CA LYS A 162 8.05 -2.26 3.47
C LYS A 162 6.95 -3.10 2.82
N ALA A 163 5.75 -3.11 3.38
CA ALA A 163 4.61 -3.84 2.83
C ALA A 163 3.86 -3.06 1.74
N ASP A 164 4.05 -1.73 1.69
CA ASP A 164 3.45 -0.86 0.68
C ASP A 164 4.10 -1.13 -0.68
N SER A 165 3.49 -2.03 -1.44
CA SER A 165 4.00 -2.48 -2.74
C SER A 165 3.64 -1.43 -3.79
N LYS A 166 4.53 -0.47 -4.01
CA LYS A 166 4.51 0.41 -5.19
C LYS A 166 5.06 -0.32 -6.41
N ALA A 167 4.48 -1.47 -6.72
CA ALA A 167 4.85 -2.25 -7.90
C ALA A 167 4.15 -1.67 -9.13
N LEU A 168 4.89 -1.59 -10.23
CA LEU A 168 4.33 -1.36 -11.54
C LEU A 168 3.31 -2.46 -11.85
N ASP A 169 2.15 -2.11 -12.44
CA ASP A 169 1.15 -3.12 -12.83
C ASP A 169 1.77 -4.18 -13.77
N PRO A 170 1.75 -5.48 -13.40
CA PRO A 170 2.39 -6.53 -14.17
C PRO A 170 1.70 -6.78 -15.52
N GLY A 171 0.44 -6.37 -15.67
CA GLY A 171 -0.29 -6.44 -16.94
C GLY A 171 -0.09 -5.24 -17.85
N ALA A 172 0.57 -4.16 -17.40
CA ALA A 172 0.59 -2.88 -18.11
C ALA A 172 1.22 -2.97 -19.50
N PHE A 173 2.33 -3.71 -19.63
CA PHE A 173 2.98 -3.87 -20.93
C PHE A 173 2.09 -4.64 -21.92
N ILE A 174 1.40 -5.69 -21.47
CA ILE A 174 0.49 -6.46 -22.31
C ILE A 174 -0.71 -5.61 -22.75
N ASP A 175 -1.26 -4.82 -21.83
CA ASP A 175 -2.33 -3.87 -22.16
C ASP A 175 -1.87 -2.84 -23.19
N ALA A 176 -0.64 -2.36 -23.12
CA ALA A 176 -0.08 -1.48 -24.16
C ALA A 176 0.02 -2.15 -25.53
N VAL A 177 0.42 -3.43 -25.60
CA VAL A 177 0.39 -4.21 -26.83
C VAL A 177 -1.04 -4.38 -27.36
N LEU A 178 -2.01 -4.60 -26.45
CA LEU A 178 -3.42 -4.70 -26.80
C LEU A 178 -3.96 -3.41 -27.42
N ILE A 179 -3.59 -2.23 -26.92
CA ILE A 179 -3.99 -0.94 -27.52
C ILE A 179 -3.56 -0.90 -28.99
N GLY A 180 -2.31 -1.30 -29.28
CA GLY A 180 -1.78 -1.39 -30.65
C GLY A 180 -2.58 -2.33 -31.54
N LEU A 181 -2.83 -3.55 -31.05
CA LEU A 181 -3.62 -4.53 -31.79
C LEU A 181 -5.06 -4.06 -32.05
N GLN A 182 -5.69 -3.42 -31.06
CA GLN A 182 -7.05 -2.87 -31.18
C GLN A 182 -7.11 -1.64 -32.09
N ALA A 183 -6.02 -0.89 -32.22
CA ALA A 183 -5.84 0.15 -33.23
C ALA A 183 -5.61 -0.42 -34.64
N GLY A 184 -5.56 -1.74 -34.80
CA GLY A 184 -5.33 -2.42 -36.08
C GLY A 184 -3.86 -2.59 -36.46
N LEU A 185 -2.92 -2.31 -35.55
CA LEU A 185 -1.50 -2.54 -35.81
C LEU A 185 -1.15 -4.04 -35.77
N PRO A 186 -0.23 -4.51 -36.63
CA PRO A 186 0.35 -5.85 -36.50
C PRO A 186 1.08 -6.02 -35.17
N LEU A 187 1.04 -7.24 -34.60
CA LEU A 187 1.64 -7.56 -33.29
C LEU A 187 3.05 -6.98 -33.09
N ARG A 188 3.95 -7.17 -34.06
CA ARG A 188 5.34 -6.68 -33.96
C ARG A 188 5.44 -5.15 -33.86
N LYS A 189 4.56 -4.42 -34.55
CA LYS A 189 4.50 -2.95 -34.46
C LYS A 189 3.87 -2.52 -33.13
N SER A 190 2.83 -3.22 -32.67
CA SER A 190 2.20 -2.99 -31.37
C SER A 190 3.20 -3.19 -30.23
N GLU A 191 3.98 -4.28 -30.26
CA GLU A 191 5.03 -4.58 -29.30
C GLU A 191 6.14 -3.52 -29.31
N ALA A 192 6.61 -3.11 -30.49
CA ALA A 192 7.63 -2.08 -30.63
C ALA A 192 7.18 -0.73 -30.06
N ALA A 193 5.96 -0.29 -30.40
CA ALA A 193 5.39 0.96 -29.88
C ALA A 193 5.19 0.90 -28.36
N ALA A 194 4.66 -0.21 -27.84
CA ALA A 194 4.49 -0.42 -26.41
C ALA A 194 5.84 -0.38 -25.67
N LYS A 195 6.87 -1.05 -26.21
CA LYS A 195 8.21 -1.10 -25.61
C LYS A 195 8.88 0.26 -25.58
N GLU A 196 8.82 1.01 -26.68
CA GLU A 196 9.36 2.36 -26.78
C GLU A 196 8.66 3.30 -25.79
N HIS A 197 7.33 3.29 -25.77
CA HIS A 197 6.55 4.15 -24.88
C HIS A 197 6.76 3.78 -23.40
N PHE A 198 6.89 2.50 -23.09
CA PHE A 198 7.16 2.01 -21.73
C PHE A 198 8.48 2.54 -21.21
N LYS A 199 9.54 2.49 -22.05
CA LYS A 199 10.85 3.02 -21.71
C LYS A 199 10.84 4.51 -21.43
N VAL A 200 10.08 5.29 -22.21
CA VAL A 200 9.97 6.74 -22.03
C VAL A 200 9.25 7.08 -20.72
N VAL A 201 8.13 6.42 -20.42
CA VAL A 201 7.28 6.79 -19.27
C VAL A 201 7.81 6.24 -17.95
N PHE A 202 8.24 4.97 -17.93
CA PHE A 202 8.70 4.30 -16.70
C PHE A 202 10.22 4.38 -16.49
N GLN A 203 10.98 4.89 -17.48
CA GLN A 203 12.44 4.96 -17.43
C GLN A 203 13.11 3.60 -17.17
N GLN A 204 12.44 2.52 -17.55
CA GLN A 204 12.86 1.13 -17.36
C GLN A 204 12.67 0.36 -18.64
N GLU A 205 13.51 -0.65 -18.87
CA GLU A 205 13.29 -1.58 -19.99
C GLU A 205 12.25 -2.64 -19.59
N VAL A 206 11.47 -3.07 -20.57
CA VAL A 206 10.54 -4.20 -20.42
C VAL A 206 11.33 -5.47 -20.14
N THR A 207 10.86 -6.30 -19.23
CA THR A 207 11.56 -7.52 -18.81
C THR A 207 11.55 -8.56 -19.92
N GLU A 208 12.59 -9.41 -20.00
CA GLU A 208 12.59 -10.57 -20.89
C GLU A 208 11.38 -11.48 -20.66
N LYS A 209 10.91 -11.59 -19.41
CA LYS A 209 9.69 -12.33 -19.05
C LYS A 209 8.47 -11.78 -19.77
N ASP A 210 8.27 -10.46 -19.77
CA ASP A 210 7.10 -9.81 -20.38
C ASP A 210 7.11 -10.02 -21.90
N ILE A 211 8.30 -9.96 -22.53
CA ILE A 211 8.49 -10.24 -23.96
C ILE A 211 8.20 -11.72 -24.26
N ALA A 212 8.67 -12.64 -23.41
CA ALA A 212 8.43 -14.07 -23.57
C ALA A 212 6.93 -14.42 -23.47
N VAL A 213 6.18 -13.75 -22.58
CA VAL A 213 4.73 -13.90 -22.45
C VAL A 213 4.03 -13.56 -23.77
N ILE A 214 4.33 -12.39 -24.37
CA ILE A 214 3.73 -11.98 -25.67
C ILE A 214 4.01 -13.03 -26.75
N LYS A 215 5.24 -13.56 -26.83
CA LYS A 215 5.62 -14.58 -27.81
C LYS A 215 4.84 -15.87 -27.62
N SER A 216 4.79 -16.39 -26.38
CA SER A 216 4.07 -17.62 -26.06
C SER A 216 2.58 -17.53 -26.37
N VAL A 217 1.96 -16.38 -26.07
CA VAL A 217 0.55 -16.13 -26.38
C VAL A 217 0.32 -16.01 -27.89
N ALA A 218 1.26 -15.41 -28.63
CA ALA A 218 1.19 -15.29 -30.08
C ALA A 218 1.36 -16.64 -30.80
N GLU A 219 2.21 -17.52 -30.29
CA GLU A 219 2.36 -18.90 -30.76
C GLU A 219 1.08 -19.69 -30.49
N LEU A 220 0.55 -19.63 -29.26
CA LEU A 220 -0.70 -20.27 -28.89
C LEU A 220 -1.88 -19.83 -29.78
N ALA A 221 -2.02 -18.53 -30.03
CA ALA A 221 -3.08 -18.00 -30.89
C ALA A 221 -2.94 -18.48 -32.35
N ARG A 222 -1.70 -18.62 -32.84
CA ARG A 222 -1.42 -19.09 -34.19
C ARG A 222 -1.76 -20.57 -34.36
N ASP A 223 -1.42 -21.38 -33.37
CA ASP A 223 -1.61 -22.83 -33.43
C ASP A 223 -3.09 -23.22 -33.20
N SER A 224 -3.81 -22.46 -32.37
CA SER A 224 -5.21 -22.73 -32.03
C SER A 224 -6.23 -21.99 -32.90
N GLY A 225 -5.83 -20.93 -33.61
CA GLY A 225 -6.73 -20.02 -34.32
C GLY A 225 -7.56 -19.09 -33.41
N ALA A 226 -7.30 -19.09 -32.10
CA ALA A 226 -8.00 -18.23 -31.15
C ALA A 226 -7.61 -16.75 -31.29
N ALA A 227 -8.52 -15.85 -30.88
CA ALA A 227 -8.31 -14.41 -30.98
C ALA A 227 -7.16 -13.94 -30.05
N LEU A 228 -6.05 -13.51 -30.65
CA LEU A 228 -4.85 -13.04 -29.92
C LEU A 228 -5.16 -11.97 -28.87
N THR A 229 -6.02 -11.01 -29.19
CA THR A 229 -6.41 -9.93 -28.26
C THR A 229 -7.15 -10.45 -27.02
N LYS A 230 -7.91 -11.55 -27.14
CA LYS A 230 -8.58 -12.16 -26.00
C LYS A 230 -7.61 -12.92 -25.10
N ILE A 231 -6.67 -13.66 -25.69
CA ILE A 231 -5.66 -14.39 -24.92
C ILE A 231 -4.74 -13.41 -24.19
N LEU A 232 -4.26 -12.36 -24.86
CA LEU A 232 -3.43 -11.34 -24.22
C LEU A 232 -4.17 -10.61 -23.09
N ALA A 233 -5.46 -10.27 -23.29
CA ALA A 233 -6.26 -9.65 -22.23
C ALA A 233 -6.40 -10.57 -21.01
N ALA A 234 -6.67 -11.86 -21.25
CA ALA A 234 -6.77 -12.86 -20.20
C ALA A 234 -5.41 -13.07 -19.48
N GLU A 235 -4.30 -13.04 -20.21
CA GLU A 235 -2.95 -13.19 -19.65
C GLU A 235 -2.57 -11.99 -18.77
N ALA A 236 -2.88 -10.77 -19.21
CA ALA A 236 -2.70 -9.57 -18.40
C ALA A 236 -3.54 -9.63 -17.11
N ASP A 237 -4.77 -10.15 -17.19
CA ASP A 237 -5.60 -10.38 -15.99
C ASP A 237 -5.03 -11.49 -15.11
N GLN A 238 -4.51 -12.59 -15.68
CA GLN A 238 -3.83 -13.66 -14.93
C GLN A 238 -2.60 -13.16 -14.17
N LEU A 239 -1.74 -12.34 -14.80
CA LEU A 239 -0.57 -11.77 -14.13
C LEU A 239 -0.96 -10.91 -12.92
N ARG A 240 -2.04 -10.13 -13.03
CA ARG A 240 -2.58 -9.33 -11.91
C ARG A 240 -3.18 -10.20 -10.81
N GLU A 241 -3.87 -11.28 -11.18
CA GLU A 241 -4.40 -12.26 -10.21
C GLU A 241 -3.27 -12.96 -9.45
N GLN A 242 -2.22 -13.42 -10.16
CA GLN A 242 -1.04 -14.04 -9.56
C GLN A 242 -0.35 -13.08 -8.57
N GLU A 243 -0.13 -11.83 -8.99
CA GLU A 243 0.44 -10.81 -8.11
C GLU A 243 -0.45 -10.58 -6.87
N ARG A 244 -1.78 -10.54 -7.05
CA ARG A 244 -2.70 -10.41 -5.90
C ARG A 244 -2.52 -11.57 -4.92
N TYR A 245 -2.47 -12.82 -5.39
CA TYR A 245 -2.25 -13.97 -4.50
C TYR A 245 -0.94 -13.84 -3.71
N GLU A 246 0.15 -13.46 -4.38
CA GLU A 246 1.42 -13.21 -3.70
C GLU A 246 1.33 -12.07 -2.67
N ILE A 247 0.64 -10.99 -3.02
CA ILE A 247 0.43 -9.85 -2.13
C ILE A 247 -0.38 -10.28 -0.90
N SER A 248 -1.51 -10.96 -1.08
CA SER A 248 -2.34 -11.46 0.03
C SER A 248 -1.55 -12.40 0.95
N GLU A 249 -0.71 -13.28 0.40
CA GLU A 249 0.17 -14.14 1.20
C GLU A 249 1.20 -13.33 2.00
N LYS A 250 1.86 -12.34 1.37
CA LYS A 250 2.80 -11.43 2.02
C LYS A 250 2.12 -10.66 3.15
N ILE A 251 0.90 -10.15 2.93
CA ILE A 251 0.09 -9.45 3.92
C ILE A 251 -0.21 -10.35 5.14
N ALA A 252 -0.69 -11.57 4.91
CA ALA A 252 -0.98 -12.51 5.98
C ALA A 252 0.27 -12.80 6.84
N ARG A 253 1.42 -13.01 6.20
CA ARG A 253 2.70 -13.26 6.88
C ARG A 253 3.20 -12.03 7.66
N LEU A 254 3.02 -10.84 7.11
CA LEU A 254 3.34 -9.58 7.79
C LEU A 254 2.49 -9.39 9.06
N GLY A 255 1.21 -9.83 9.05
CA GLY A 255 0.33 -9.74 10.21
C GLY A 255 0.89 -10.45 11.43
N ILE A 256 1.43 -11.65 11.21
CA ILE A 256 2.11 -12.45 12.23
C ILE A 256 3.44 -11.80 12.64
N ARG A 257 4.25 -11.34 11.68
CA ARG A 257 5.55 -10.70 11.96
C ARG A 257 5.44 -9.41 12.77
N LEU A 258 4.31 -8.71 12.70
CA LEU A 258 4.05 -7.51 13.51
C LEU A 258 3.84 -7.80 15.00
N LEU A 259 3.50 -9.04 15.37
CA LEU A 259 3.37 -9.42 16.78
C LEU A 259 4.73 -9.49 17.50
N ILE A 260 5.81 -9.77 16.77
CA ILE A 260 7.17 -9.88 17.33
C ILE A 260 7.69 -8.56 17.91
N PRO A 261 7.78 -7.45 17.14
CA PRO A 261 8.21 -6.15 17.69
C PRO A 261 7.35 -5.73 18.87
N LEU A 262 6.06 -6.02 18.78
CA LEU A 262 5.10 -5.66 19.80
C LEU A 262 5.34 -6.44 21.09
N GLY A 263 5.43 -7.76 21.03
CA GLY A 263 5.65 -8.59 22.22
C GLY A 263 7.00 -8.30 22.88
N VAL A 264 8.07 -8.23 22.09
CA VAL A 264 9.45 -8.04 22.58
C VAL A 264 9.69 -6.62 23.11
N ALA A 265 8.99 -5.61 22.60
CA ALA A 265 9.12 -4.24 23.12
C ALA A 265 8.16 -3.95 24.28
N VAL A 266 6.89 -4.36 24.17
CA VAL A 266 5.84 -3.95 25.11
C VAL A 266 5.96 -4.67 26.45
N LEU A 267 6.28 -5.96 26.46
CA LEU A 267 6.33 -6.73 27.72
C LEU A 267 7.49 -6.29 28.63
N PRO A 268 8.74 -6.13 28.14
CA PRO A 268 9.82 -5.56 28.94
C PRO A 268 9.57 -4.10 29.32
N ALA A 269 8.99 -3.30 28.42
CA ALA A 269 8.63 -1.93 28.74
C ALA A 269 7.58 -1.85 29.85
N PHE A 270 6.59 -2.75 29.88
CA PHE A 270 5.62 -2.82 30.97
C PHE A 270 6.30 -3.09 32.31
N ILE A 271 7.23 -4.04 32.36
CA ILE A 271 7.99 -4.34 33.58
C ILE A 271 8.76 -3.09 34.04
N LEU A 272 9.47 -2.44 33.13
CA LEU A 272 10.28 -1.26 33.44
C LEU A 272 9.46 -0.03 33.83
N ILE A 273 8.30 0.19 33.21
CA ILE A 273 7.47 1.38 33.44
C ILE A 273 6.56 1.20 34.66
N ALA A 274 5.97 0.01 34.84
CA ALA A 274 4.97 -0.21 35.89
C ALA A 274 5.54 -0.97 37.08
N ILE A 275 6.15 -2.14 36.87
CA ILE A 275 6.52 -3.04 37.97
C ILE A 275 7.72 -2.49 38.76
N VAL A 276 8.76 -2.02 38.08
CA VAL A 276 9.99 -1.53 38.75
C VAL A 276 9.71 -0.34 39.68
N PRO A 277 9.01 0.72 39.26
CA PRO A 277 8.68 1.83 40.17
C PRO A 277 7.81 1.43 41.36
N ILE A 278 6.84 0.53 41.14
CA ILE A 278 6.00 0.00 42.22
C ILE A 278 6.87 -0.75 43.24
N ALA A 279 7.76 -1.62 42.77
CA ALA A 279 8.68 -2.36 43.64
C ALA A 279 9.62 -1.43 44.42
N ILE A 280 10.19 -0.40 43.77
CA ILE A 280 11.04 0.60 44.43
C ILE A 280 10.25 1.33 45.53
N SER A 281 9.00 1.72 45.25
CA SER A 281 8.18 2.44 46.21
C SER A 281 7.81 1.59 47.44
N LEU A 282 7.50 0.31 47.23
CA LEU A 282 7.24 -0.63 48.33
C LEU A 282 8.48 -0.83 49.21
N LEU A 283 9.65 -0.93 48.58
CA LEU A 283 10.94 -1.05 49.28
C LEU A 283 11.32 0.23 50.04
N SER A 284 11.04 1.41 49.49
CA SER A 284 11.37 2.69 50.15
C SER A 284 10.43 3.02 51.31
N ASN A 285 9.17 2.59 51.25
CA ASN A 285 8.15 2.88 52.26
C ASN A 285 8.07 1.83 53.39
N GLY A 286 8.92 0.80 53.39
CA GLY A 286 9.03 -0.17 54.49
C GLY A 286 7.80 -1.04 54.74
N GLN A 287 7.01 -1.36 53.71
CA GLN A 287 5.80 -2.21 53.82
C GLN A 287 6.05 -3.70 53.49
N LEU A 288 7.23 -4.24 53.79
CA LEU A 288 7.53 -5.68 53.72
C LEU A 288 7.72 -6.27 55.11
#